data_AF-A0A561WJ23-F1
#
_entry.id   AF-A0A561WJ23-F1
#
_cell.length_a   1.000
_cell.length_b   1.000
_cell.length_c   1.000
_cell.angle_alpha   90.00
_cell.angle_beta   90.00
_cell.angle_gamma   90.00
#
_symmetry.space_group_name_H-M   'P 1'
#
loop_
_entity.id
_entity.type
_entity.pdbx_description
1 polymer ?
#
loop_
_entity_poly.entity_id
_entity_poly.type
_entity_poly.pdbx_seq_one_letter_code
_entity_poly.pdbx_strand_id
1 'polypeptide(L)'
;MRGPETAATTAPVPPDAEFLGIRFALGAVLRPHPAASIVDGHATLPVTGSNRIVIGGEDWEAPTYENAEHFVRRLQGAGLLARSQLPGSGHPETHRSRRTLQRRYRATTGLSQVAVTQIDRANAAATMLRDGLDWRAAVATLGYFDQAHLAHALRRYVGHTARGLGAAGDAAMSFLYKTGPEPGS
;
A
#
# COMPACT_ATOMS: atom_id res chain seq x y z
N MET A 1 10.65 3.19 -7.35
CA MET A 1 9.36 3.46 -6.66
C MET A 1 8.28 2.57 -7.24
N ARG A 2 7.55 1.83 -6.41
CA ARG A 2 6.42 1.00 -6.87
C ARG A 2 5.10 1.73 -6.63
N GLY A 3 4.18 1.62 -7.58
CA GLY A 3 2.84 2.17 -7.42
C GLY A 3 1.90 1.23 -6.66
N PRO A 4 0.65 1.66 -6.44
CA PRO A 4 -0.37 0.82 -5.86
C PRO A 4 -0.73 -0.33 -6.82
N GLU A 5 -1.02 -1.50 -6.27
CA GLU A 5 -1.33 -2.69 -7.06
C GLU A 5 -2.78 -3.14 -6.84
N THR A 6 -3.42 -3.57 -7.92
CA THR A 6 -4.80 -4.09 -7.94
C THR A 6 -4.86 -5.60 -7.73
N ALA A 7 -3.70 -6.26 -7.73
CA ALA A 7 -3.47 -7.65 -7.37
C ALA A 7 -2.01 -7.81 -6.90
N ALA A 8 -1.74 -8.83 -6.09
CA ALA A 8 -0.41 -9.17 -5.67
C ALA A 8 0.45 -9.54 -6.88
N THR A 9 1.69 -9.05 -6.89
CA THR A 9 2.68 -9.35 -7.91
C THR A 9 3.98 -9.81 -7.28
N THR A 10 4.73 -10.62 -8.01
CA THR A 10 6.07 -11.05 -7.60
C THR A 10 7.13 -10.14 -8.20
N ALA A 11 8.22 -9.95 -7.47
CA ALA A 11 9.43 -9.31 -7.98
C ALA A 11 10.61 -10.25 -7.71
N PRO A 12 11.55 -10.41 -8.65
CA PRO A 12 12.76 -11.20 -8.40
C PRO A 12 13.59 -10.52 -7.29
N VAL A 13 13.94 -11.29 -6.28
CA VAL A 13 14.79 -10.88 -5.15
C VAL A 13 16.08 -11.70 -5.25
N PRO A 14 17.20 -11.10 -5.68
CA PRO A 14 18.49 -11.78 -5.68
C PRO A 14 18.88 -12.23 -4.25
N PRO A 15 19.60 -13.36 -4.10
CA PRO A 15 19.94 -13.91 -2.78
C PRO A 15 20.77 -12.99 -1.88
N ASP A 16 21.51 -12.06 -2.48
CA ASP A 16 22.44 -11.12 -1.86
C ASP A 16 21.94 -9.68 -1.89
N ALA A 17 20.70 -9.45 -2.34
CA ALA A 17 20.14 -8.11 -2.43
C ALA A 17 19.57 -7.65 -1.08
N GLU A 18 20.02 -6.47 -0.65
CA GLU A 18 19.43 -5.74 0.47
C GLU A 18 18.47 -4.67 -0.06
N PHE A 19 17.30 -4.57 0.57
CA PHE A 19 16.26 -3.62 0.18
C PHE A 19 15.87 -2.74 1.36
N LEU A 20 15.92 -1.42 1.16
CA LEU A 20 15.24 -0.45 2.01
C LEU A 20 13.98 0.05 1.31
N GLY A 21 12.84 -0.04 2.00
CA GLY A 21 11.56 0.44 1.49
C GLY A 21 10.94 1.50 2.40
N ILE A 22 10.58 2.64 1.83
CA ILE A 22 9.71 3.63 2.48
C ILE A 22 8.31 3.46 1.90
N ARG A 23 7.38 2.96 2.69
CA ARG A 23 5.98 2.81 2.29
C ARG A 23 5.18 4.03 2.69
N PHE A 24 4.58 4.69 1.71
CA PHE A 24 3.71 5.83 1.96
C PHE A 24 2.34 5.40 2.46
N ALA A 25 1.81 6.14 3.44
CA ALA A 25 0.44 5.98 3.88
C ALA A 25 -0.55 6.29 2.74
N LEU A 26 -1.74 5.69 2.79
CA LEU A 26 -2.78 5.99 1.81
C LEU A 26 -3.09 7.49 1.83
N GLY A 27 -3.11 8.11 0.64
CA GLY A 27 -3.33 9.55 0.49
C GLY A 27 -2.06 10.40 0.59
N ALA A 28 -0.90 9.83 0.90
CA ALA A 28 0.38 10.51 0.66
C ALA A 28 0.70 10.53 -0.84
N VAL A 29 1.13 11.68 -1.32
CA VAL A 29 1.37 11.97 -2.74
C VAL A 29 2.78 12.50 -2.90
N LEU A 30 3.62 11.72 -3.59
CA LEU A 30 4.91 12.20 -4.10
C LEU A 30 4.64 12.89 -5.44
N ARG A 31 4.70 14.23 -5.48
CA ARG A 31 4.22 15.03 -6.62
C ARG A 31 4.88 14.69 -7.97
N PRO A 32 6.20 14.44 -8.06
CA PRO A 32 6.83 14.03 -9.32
C PRO A 32 6.32 12.67 -9.85
N HIS A 33 5.80 11.82 -8.97
CA HIS A 33 5.35 10.47 -9.28
C HIS A 33 4.04 10.16 -8.54
N PRO A 34 2.91 10.79 -8.91
CA PRO A 34 1.65 10.58 -8.23
C PRO A 34 1.20 9.12 -8.39
N ALA A 35 0.61 8.53 -7.35
CA ALA A 35 0.24 7.12 -7.34
C ALA A 35 -0.62 6.69 -8.56
N ALA A 36 -1.53 7.57 -9.00
CA ALA A 36 -2.40 7.31 -10.15
C ALA A 36 -1.68 7.18 -11.50
N SER A 37 -0.43 7.65 -11.63
CA SER A 37 0.35 7.50 -12.87
C SER A 37 1.18 6.22 -12.93
N ILE A 38 1.20 5.42 -11.86
CA ILE A 38 2.06 4.23 -11.73
C ILE A 38 1.32 3.00 -11.19
N VAL A 39 -0.01 2.95 -11.32
CA VAL A 39 -0.84 1.81 -10.88
C VAL A 39 -0.39 0.53 -11.58
N ASP A 40 -0.29 -0.57 -10.84
CA ASP A 40 0.20 -1.88 -11.34
C ASP A 40 1.58 -1.79 -12.01
N GLY A 41 2.39 -0.81 -11.59
CA GLY A 41 3.68 -0.53 -12.21
C GLY A 41 4.69 0.08 -11.24
N HIS A 42 5.78 0.56 -11.80
CA HIS A 42 6.85 1.20 -11.05
C HIS A 42 7.49 2.33 -11.88
N ALA A 43 8.09 3.28 -11.18
CA ALA A 43 8.96 4.30 -11.74
C ALA A 43 10.37 4.12 -11.20
N THR A 44 11.36 4.07 -12.08
CA THR A 44 12.78 4.10 -11.70
C THR A 44 13.17 5.53 -11.37
N LEU A 45 13.70 5.74 -10.16
CA LEU A 45 14.26 7.03 -9.78
C LEU A 45 15.70 7.06 -10.30
N PRO A 46 16.12 8.09 -11.06
CA PRO A 46 17.50 8.19 -11.50
C PRO A 46 18.44 8.23 -10.30
N VAL A 47 19.60 7.58 -10.44
CA VAL A 47 20.68 7.59 -9.45
C VAL A 47 21.89 8.25 -10.07
N THR A 48 22.48 9.21 -9.37
CA THR A 48 23.69 9.90 -9.81
C THR A 48 24.94 9.08 -9.50
N GLY A 49 26.09 9.45 -10.09
CA GLY A 49 27.36 8.78 -9.84
C GLY A 49 27.84 8.83 -8.37
N SER A 50 27.27 9.73 -7.54
CA SER A 50 27.55 9.82 -6.10
C SER A 50 26.54 9.06 -5.24
N ASN A 51 25.82 8.10 -5.82
CA ASN A 51 24.79 7.27 -5.16
C ASN A 51 23.64 8.11 -4.55
N ARG A 52 23.32 9.23 -5.18
CA ARG A 52 22.19 10.09 -4.80
C ARG A 52 21.00 9.78 -5.68
N ILE A 53 19.80 9.90 -5.14
CA ILE A 53 18.56 9.69 -5.89
C ILE A 53 18.00 11.02 -6.35
N VAL A 54 17.56 11.07 -7.61
CA VAL A 54 16.96 12.27 -8.18
C VAL A 54 15.46 12.23 -8.00
N ILE A 55 14.90 13.23 -7.31
CA ILE A 55 13.46 13.38 -7.08
C ILE A 55 13.07 14.82 -7.31
N GLY A 56 12.11 15.04 -8.22
CA GLY A 56 11.67 16.40 -8.57
C GLY A 56 12.74 17.24 -9.27
N GLY A 57 13.75 16.61 -9.87
CA GLY A 57 14.87 17.29 -10.54
C GLY A 57 16.01 17.69 -9.60
N GLU A 58 15.92 17.40 -8.31
CA GLU A 58 16.96 17.66 -7.32
C GLU A 58 17.63 16.36 -6.86
N ASP A 59 18.89 16.47 -6.40
CA ASP A 59 19.69 15.35 -5.90
C ASP A 59 19.52 15.16 -4.39
N TRP A 60 19.08 13.98 -3.98
CA TRP A 60 18.81 13.61 -2.60
C TRP A 60 19.77 12.52 -2.12
N GLU A 61 20.19 12.61 -0.86
CA GLU A 61 20.90 11.51 -0.23
C GLU A 61 19.99 10.28 -0.23
N ALA A 62 20.53 9.12 -0.64
CA ALA A 62 19.76 7.89 -0.63
C ALA A 62 19.33 7.55 0.81
N PRO A 63 18.08 7.11 1.02
CA PRO A 63 17.64 6.73 2.34
C PRO A 63 18.41 5.48 2.82
N THR A 64 18.79 5.49 4.09
CA THR A 64 19.29 4.37 4.88
C THR A 64 18.34 4.12 6.04
N TYR A 65 18.55 3.05 6.80
CA TYR A 65 17.74 2.79 8.00
C TYR A 65 17.84 3.94 9.01
N GLU A 66 19.01 4.56 9.13
CA GLU A 66 19.33 5.62 10.07
C GLU A 66 18.76 6.98 9.66
N ASN A 67 18.70 7.27 8.35
CA ASN A 67 18.30 8.59 7.85
C ASN A 67 16.88 8.63 7.25
N ALA A 68 16.15 7.50 7.16
CA ALA A 68 14.87 7.40 6.46
C ALA A 68 13.81 8.41 6.94
N GLU A 69 13.68 8.61 8.25
CA GLU A 69 12.72 9.59 8.79
C GLU A 69 13.08 11.02 8.39
N HIS A 70 14.36 11.36 8.48
CA HIS A 70 14.87 12.68 8.10
C HIS A 70 14.69 12.91 6.60
N PHE A 71 14.97 11.91 5.77
CA PHE A 71 14.71 11.92 4.33
C PHE A 71 13.24 12.26 4.02
N VAL A 72 12.29 11.58 4.67
CA VAL A 72 10.85 11.84 4.49
C VAL A 72 10.47 13.25 4.92
N ARG A 73 10.97 13.74 6.06
CA ARG A 73 10.70 15.12 6.53
C ARG A 73 11.24 16.16 5.55
N ARG A 74 12.40 15.93 4.96
CA ARG A 74 12.96 16.84 3.95
C ARG A 74 12.15 16.86 2.66
N LEU A 75 11.64 15.72 2.20
CA LEU A 75 10.72 15.68 1.06
C LEU A 75 9.42 16.47 1.32
N GLN A 76 8.92 16.44 2.56
CA GLN A 76 7.78 17.26 2.97
C GLN A 76 8.12 18.75 3.01
N GLY A 77 9.28 19.10 3.57
CA GLY A 77 9.78 20.48 3.63
C GLY A 77 9.99 21.11 2.25
N ALA A 78 10.44 20.32 1.27
CA ALA A 78 10.55 20.75 -0.13
C ALA A 78 9.20 20.73 -0.88
N GLY A 79 8.10 20.36 -0.23
CA GLY A 79 6.78 20.29 -0.84
C GLY A 79 6.59 19.15 -1.86
N LEU A 80 7.58 18.26 -2.02
CA LEU A 80 7.53 17.13 -2.94
C LEU A 80 6.64 16.01 -2.43
N LEU A 81 6.58 15.81 -1.12
CA LEU A 81 5.70 14.83 -0.47
C LEU A 81 4.61 15.55 0.34
N ALA A 82 3.35 15.31 0.01
CA ALA A 82 2.21 15.91 0.70
C ALA A 82 1.17 14.86 1.09
N ARG A 83 0.42 15.12 2.17
CA ARG A 83 -0.76 14.33 2.53
C ARG A 83 -2.01 14.98 1.96
N SER A 84 -2.70 14.27 1.08
CA SER A 84 -3.99 14.68 0.55
C SER A 84 -5.11 14.21 1.47
N GLN A 85 -6.09 15.08 1.70
CA GLN A 85 -7.32 14.70 2.39
C GLN A 85 -8.18 13.84 1.47
N LEU A 86 -8.40 12.59 1.85
CA LEU A 86 -9.17 11.63 1.07
C LEU A 86 -10.68 11.86 1.28
N PRO A 87 -11.47 11.85 0.20
CA PRO A 87 -12.92 11.84 0.33
C PRO A 87 -13.40 10.70 1.22
N GLY A 88 -14.24 11.00 2.21
CA GLY A 88 -14.85 10.00 3.09
C GLY A 88 -14.10 9.72 4.40
N SER A 89 -12.93 10.32 4.65
CA SER A 89 -12.18 10.17 5.90
C SER A 89 -12.75 10.99 7.09
N GLY A 90 -14.08 11.05 7.21
CA GLY A 90 -14.77 11.70 8.33
C GLY A 90 -15.05 13.21 8.22
N HIS A 91 -14.70 13.88 7.11
CA HIS A 91 -15.10 15.27 6.86
C HIS A 91 -16.26 15.36 5.84
N PRO A 92 -17.34 16.08 6.15
CA PRO A 92 -18.45 16.24 5.21
C PRO A 92 -18.03 17.08 4.01
N GLU A 93 -17.74 16.43 2.87
CA GLU A 93 -17.64 17.09 1.56
C GLU A 93 -19.06 17.30 0.97
N THR A 94 -19.91 18.05 1.69
CA THR A 94 -21.38 18.12 1.54
C THR A 94 -21.88 18.68 0.20
N HIS A 95 -21.00 19.28 -0.60
CA HIS A 95 -21.37 19.96 -1.85
C HIS A 95 -20.88 19.27 -3.13
N ARG A 96 -20.30 18.07 -3.05
CA ARG A 96 -19.72 17.38 -4.22
C ARG A 96 -20.47 16.12 -4.57
N SER A 97 -20.69 15.91 -5.88
CA SER A 97 -21.28 14.67 -6.37
C SER A 97 -20.41 13.45 -6.01
N ARG A 98 -21.05 12.31 -5.77
CA ARG A 98 -20.37 11.02 -5.54
C ARG A 98 -19.31 10.70 -6.62
N ARG A 99 -19.60 11.05 -7.89
CA ARG A 99 -18.68 10.87 -9.01
C ARG A 99 -17.42 11.72 -8.87
N THR A 100 -17.55 12.97 -8.43
CA THR A 100 -16.41 13.87 -8.17
C THR A 100 -15.54 13.33 -7.05
N LEU A 101 -16.15 12.85 -5.95
CA LEU A 101 -15.45 12.26 -4.81
C LEU A 101 -14.66 11.01 -5.24
N GLN A 102 -15.30 10.09 -5.96
CA GLN A 102 -14.63 8.89 -6.47
C GLN A 102 -13.47 9.22 -7.42
N ARG A 103 -13.65 10.19 -8.32
CA ARG A 103 -12.58 10.63 -9.23
C ARG A 103 -11.40 11.19 -8.46
N ARG A 104 -11.63 12.03 -7.45
CA ARG A 104 -10.58 12.64 -6.62
C ARG A 104 -9.85 11.58 -5.78
N TYR A 105 -10.58 10.64 -5.22
CA TYR A 105 -10.00 9.50 -4.48
C TYR A 105 -9.06 8.69 -5.38
N ARG A 106 -9.51 8.32 -6.58
CA ARG A 106 -8.68 7.60 -7.57
C ARG A 106 -7.47 8.40 -8.03
N ALA A 107 -7.64 9.70 -8.29
CA ALA A 107 -6.53 10.56 -8.69
C ALA A 107 -5.45 10.68 -7.60
N THR A 108 -5.83 10.57 -6.33
CA THR A 108 -4.91 10.67 -5.19
C THR A 108 -4.24 9.32 -4.90
N THR A 109 -5.02 8.24 -4.85
CA THR A 109 -4.55 6.93 -4.35
C THR A 109 -4.15 5.97 -5.46
N GLY A 110 -4.50 6.27 -6.71
CA GLY A 110 -4.44 5.34 -7.85
C GLY A 110 -5.52 4.27 -7.84
N LEU A 111 -6.17 4.01 -6.69
CA LEU A 111 -7.15 2.95 -6.52
C LEU A 111 -8.55 3.52 -6.25
N SER A 112 -9.57 2.69 -6.42
CA SER A 112 -10.92 3.04 -5.94
C SER A 112 -11.03 2.76 -4.45
N GLN A 113 -11.92 3.47 -3.75
CA GLN A 113 -12.21 3.21 -2.33
C GLN A 113 -12.64 1.75 -2.09
N VAL A 114 -13.43 1.18 -3.01
CA VAL A 114 -13.83 -0.23 -2.97
C VAL A 114 -12.62 -1.16 -3.08
N ALA A 115 -11.68 -0.87 -3.99
CA ALA A 115 -10.47 -1.69 -4.15
C ALA A 115 -9.60 -1.63 -2.90
N VAL A 116 -9.38 -0.43 -2.33
CA VAL A 116 -8.66 -0.26 -1.06
C VAL A 116 -9.32 -1.08 0.05
N THR A 117 -10.65 -0.96 0.20
CA THR A 117 -11.40 -1.72 1.23
C THR A 117 -11.22 -3.23 1.05
N GLN A 118 -11.25 -3.75 -0.19
CA GLN A 118 -11.03 -5.17 -0.43
C GLN A 118 -9.59 -5.62 -0.12
N ILE A 119 -8.60 -4.76 -0.40
CA ILE A 119 -7.20 -5.01 -0.07
C ILE A 119 -7.02 -5.04 1.45
N ASP A 120 -7.52 -4.04 2.17
CA ASP A 120 -7.44 -3.97 3.63
C ASP A 120 -8.10 -5.18 4.28
N ARG A 121 -9.27 -5.56 3.76
CA ARG A 121 -10.00 -6.74 4.22
C ARG A 121 -9.25 -8.05 3.98
N ALA A 122 -8.62 -8.20 2.81
CA ALA A 122 -7.79 -9.37 2.51
C ALA A 122 -6.53 -9.44 3.39
N ASN A 123 -5.89 -8.29 3.67
CA ASN A 123 -4.74 -8.20 4.57
C ASN A 123 -5.13 -8.54 6.02
N ALA A 124 -6.29 -8.06 6.48
CA ALA A 124 -6.83 -8.42 7.79
C ALA A 124 -7.10 -9.93 7.88
N ALA A 125 -7.72 -10.51 6.84
CA ALA A 125 -7.98 -11.94 6.80
C ALA A 125 -6.68 -12.77 6.81
N ALA A 126 -5.67 -12.34 6.06
CA ALA A 126 -4.36 -12.99 6.05
C ALA A 126 -3.68 -12.92 7.42
N THR A 127 -3.86 -11.82 8.15
CA THR A 127 -3.35 -11.69 9.52
C THR A 127 -4.07 -12.64 10.48
N MET A 128 -5.40 -12.65 10.48
CA MET A 128 -6.18 -13.59 11.31
C MET A 128 -5.79 -15.05 11.07
N LEU A 129 -5.65 -15.46 9.81
CA LEU A 129 -5.28 -16.84 9.47
C LEU A 129 -3.84 -17.20 9.88
N ARG A 130 -2.91 -16.24 9.80
CA ARG A 130 -1.53 -16.43 10.30
C ARG A 130 -1.49 -16.57 11.81
N ASP A 131 -2.32 -15.79 12.51
CA ASP A 131 -2.47 -15.86 13.97
C ASP A 131 -3.20 -17.15 14.43
N GLY A 132 -3.52 -18.05 13.49
CA GLY A 132 -4.10 -19.36 13.77
C GLY A 132 -5.62 -19.38 13.91
N LEU A 133 -6.32 -18.27 13.62
CA LEU A 133 -7.78 -18.24 13.65
C LEU A 133 -8.36 -19.10 12.52
N ASP A 134 -9.51 -19.72 12.80
CA ASP A 134 -10.25 -20.51 11.82
C ASP A 134 -10.80 -19.62 10.68
N TRP A 135 -10.85 -20.17 9.47
CA TRP A 135 -11.37 -19.47 8.29
C TRP A 135 -12.83 -19.05 8.46
N ARG A 136 -13.62 -19.79 9.24
CA ARG A 136 -15.02 -19.43 9.54
C ARG A 136 -15.09 -18.13 10.33
N ALA A 137 -14.18 -17.93 11.28
CA ALA A 137 -14.07 -16.69 12.03
C ALA A 137 -13.68 -15.53 11.11
N ALA A 138 -12.68 -15.72 10.24
CA ALA A 138 -12.29 -14.71 9.26
C ALA A 138 -13.43 -14.34 8.30
N VAL A 139 -14.20 -15.32 7.81
CA VAL A 139 -15.37 -15.08 6.95
C VAL A 139 -16.43 -14.26 7.67
N ALA A 140 -16.79 -14.64 8.89
CA ALA A 140 -17.81 -13.97 9.68
C ALA A 140 -17.39 -12.54 10.09
N THR A 141 -16.19 -12.39 10.65
CA THR A 141 -15.68 -11.09 11.14
C THR A 141 -15.49 -10.08 10.02
N LEU A 142 -15.04 -10.53 8.84
CA LEU A 142 -14.72 -9.63 7.73
C LEU A 142 -15.82 -9.60 6.66
N GLY A 143 -16.97 -10.23 6.90
CA GLY A 143 -18.12 -10.22 6.00
C GLY A 143 -17.82 -10.79 4.60
N TYR A 144 -17.00 -11.84 4.52
CA TYR A 144 -16.95 -12.64 3.30
C TYR A 144 -18.23 -13.48 3.18
N PHE A 145 -18.64 -13.76 1.95
CA PHE A 145 -19.84 -14.57 1.73
C PHE A 145 -19.59 -16.04 2.11
N ASP A 146 -18.43 -16.58 1.74
CA ASP A 146 -18.02 -17.94 2.03
C ASP A 146 -16.49 -18.09 1.99
N GLN A 147 -16.02 -19.32 2.19
CA GLN A 147 -14.60 -19.67 2.11
C GLN A 147 -13.99 -19.44 0.71
N ALA A 148 -14.76 -19.65 -0.35
CA ALA A 148 -14.26 -19.50 -1.71
C ALA A 148 -13.97 -18.03 -2.02
N HIS A 149 -14.86 -17.12 -1.61
CA HIS A 149 -14.67 -15.67 -1.74
C HIS A 149 -13.46 -15.19 -0.94
N LEU A 150 -13.27 -15.70 0.28
CA LEU A 150 -12.06 -15.44 1.07
C LEU A 150 -10.81 -15.93 0.33
N ALA A 151 -10.82 -17.17 -0.15
CA ALA A 151 -9.68 -17.75 -0.87
C ALA A 151 -9.33 -16.97 -2.15
N HIS A 152 -10.33 -16.51 -2.90
CA HIS A 152 -10.12 -15.66 -4.07
C HIS A 152 -9.51 -14.31 -3.70
N ALA A 153 -9.97 -13.67 -2.62
CA ALA A 153 -9.40 -12.40 -2.17
C ALA A 153 -7.95 -12.55 -1.69
N LEU A 154 -7.62 -13.62 -0.95
CA LEU A 154 -6.26 -13.92 -0.52
C LEU A 154 -5.33 -14.14 -1.73
N ARG A 155 -5.73 -14.98 -2.69
CA ARG A 155 -4.93 -15.18 -3.91
C ARG A 155 -4.73 -13.88 -4.67
N ARG A 156 -5.80 -13.08 -4.81
CA ARG A 156 -5.76 -11.85 -5.59
C ARG A 156 -4.91 -10.77 -4.94
N TYR A 157 -5.11 -10.45 -3.67
CA TYR A 157 -4.55 -9.25 -3.04
C TYR A 157 -3.34 -9.53 -2.15
N VAL A 158 -3.18 -10.76 -1.67
CA VAL A 158 -2.09 -11.21 -0.80
C VAL A 158 -1.11 -12.11 -1.56
N GLY A 159 -1.54 -12.70 -2.68
CA GLY A 159 -0.70 -13.59 -3.51
C GLY A 159 -0.51 -14.98 -2.93
N HIS A 160 -1.12 -15.27 -1.78
CA HIS A 160 -0.97 -16.52 -1.05
C HIS A 160 -2.33 -17.18 -0.79
N THR A 161 -2.33 -18.50 -0.70
CA THR A 161 -3.49 -19.26 -0.22
C THR A 161 -3.44 -19.36 1.29
N ALA A 162 -4.58 -19.61 1.96
CA ALA A 162 -4.63 -19.82 3.41
C ALA A 162 -3.59 -20.86 3.90
N ARG A 163 -3.39 -21.96 3.16
CA ARG A 163 -2.34 -22.94 3.46
C ARG A 163 -0.94 -22.37 3.30
N GLY A 164 -0.72 -21.59 2.24
CA GLY A 164 0.55 -20.89 1.99
C GLY A 164 0.89 -19.88 3.08
N LEU A 165 -0.12 -19.23 3.69
CA LEU A 165 0.09 -18.29 4.80
C LEU A 165 0.77 -18.96 6.01
N GLY A 166 0.39 -20.21 6.32
CA GLY A 166 0.98 -20.95 7.45
C GLY A 166 2.36 -21.54 7.18
N ALA A 167 2.78 -21.61 5.91
CA ALA A 167 4.09 -22.11 5.49
C ALA A 167 5.09 -20.99 5.18
N ALA A 168 4.59 -19.80 4.83
CA ALA A 168 5.41 -18.61 4.60
C ALA A 168 5.90 -18.06 5.95
N GLY A 169 7.23 -18.05 6.15
CA GLY A 169 7.83 -17.41 7.33
C GLY A 169 7.60 -15.90 7.37
N ASP A 170 7.87 -15.28 8.52
CA ASP A 170 7.56 -13.88 8.84
C ASP A 170 8.09 -12.85 7.80
N ALA A 171 9.23 -13.15 7.17
CA ALA A 171 9.91 -12.28 6.23
C ALA A 171 9.20 -12.12 4.87
N ALA A 172 8.37 -13.07 4.44
CA ALA A 172 7.75 -13.06 3.11
C ALA A 172 6.51 -12.14 3.02
N MET A 173 6.00 -11.70 4.18
CA MET A 173 4.63 -11.20 4.33
C MET A 173 4.65 -9.90 5.13
N SER A 174 5.34 -8.89 4.61
CA SER A 174 5.34 -7.54 5.16
C SER A 174 3.97 -6.85 4.94
N PHE A 175 2.91 -7.43 5.52
CA PHE A 175 1.62 -6.76 5.72
C PHE A 175 1.76 -5.82 6.90
N LEU A 176 2.61 -4.80 6.78
CA LEU A 176 3.00 -4.00 7.94
C LEU A 176 1.98 -2.92 8.28
N TYR A 177 0.70 -3.25 8.32
CA TYR A 177 -0.18 -2.57 9.26
C TYR A 177 -0.85 -3.62 10.14
N LYS A 178 -0.58 -3.48 11.43
CA LYS A 178 -1.59 -3.65 12.47
C LYS A 178 -2.81 -2.85 12.01
N THR A 179 -3.73 -3.52 11.33
CA THR A 179 -5.06 -2.97 11.08
C THR A 179 -5.64 -2.74 12.46
N GLY A 180 -5.82 -1.47 12.85
CA GLY A 180 -6.78 -1.16 13.89
C GLY A 180 -8.14 -1.78 13.52
N PRO A 181 -9.04 -1.99 14.48
CA PRO A 181 -10.22 -2.84 14.30
C PRO A 181 -11.22 -2.42 13.20
N GLU A 182 -10.97 -1.34 12.48
CA GLU A 182 -11.90 -0.76 11.50
C GLU A 182 -11.25 -0.70 10.10
N PRO A 183 -11.65 -1.57 9.15
CA PRO A 183 -11.32 -1.40 7.74
C PRO A 183 -12.01 -0.15 7.17
N GLY A 184 -11.24 0.80 6.63
CA GLY A 184 -11.77 1.93 5.86
C GLY A 184 -11.90 3.28 6.57
N SER A 185 -11.10 3.57 7.60
CA SER A 185 -10.98 4.92 8.19
C SER A 185 -9.90 5.78 7.56
#